data_AF-A0A3P3U0W1-F1
#
_entry.id   AF-A0A3P3U0W1-F1
#
_cell.length_a   1.000
_cell.length_b   1.000
_cell.length_c   1.000
_cell.angle_alpha   90.00
_cell.angle_beta   90.00
_cell.angle_gamma   90.00
#
_symmetry.space_group_name_H-M   'P 1'
#
loop_
_entity.id
_entity.type
_entity.pdbx_description
1 polymer ?
#
loop_
_entity_poly.entity_id
_entity_poly.type
_entity_poly.pdbx_seq_one_letter_code
_entity_poly.pdbx_strand_id
1 'polypeptide(L)'
;MNHVFQTNISVKEEDYSESLKKVLQLLTIPDGYVLKTVQSQKQNAEDVWWFRYEKASGENHGPGGEYFSFVIKKSSNKLLGFTWMDKTLAEGELPTKEAAKASAKEFLDKLEPGLFAKLDNLWIDKHDESILVKNGANQENTIISGMKYKCYLKESDSYAWVIVGKNGKVITFEQEIKWVNGRVTEKWLHDS
;
A
#
# COMPACT_ATOMS: atom_id res chain seq x y z
N MET A 1 25.37 -12.67 -18.15
CA MET A 1 25.00 -13.37 -16.90
C MET A 1 23.51 -13.16 -16.70
N ASN A 2 22.70 -14.21 -16.85
CA ASN A 2 21.26 -14.13 -16.62
C ASN A 2 21.02 -14.27 -15.12
N HIS A 3 20.77 -13.15 -14.43
CA HIS A 3 20.18 -13.21 -13.09
C HIS A 3 18.73 -13.67 -13.24
N VAL A 4 18.51 -14.97 -13.09
CA VAL A 4 17.18 -15.52 -12.87
C VAL A 4 16.73 -15.01 -11.52
N PHE A 5 15.86 -14.01 -11.52
CA PHE A 5 15.19 -13.56 -10.31
C PHE A 5 14.35 -14.72 -9.79
N GLN A 6 14.78 -15.36 -8.70
CA GLN A 6 13.98 -16.37 -8.02
C GLN A 6 12.72 -15.69 -7.46
N THR A 7 11.57 -16.02 -8.03
CA THR A 7 10.25 -15.65 -7.52
C THR A 7 9.95 -16.58 -6.36
N ASN A 8 9.91 -16.07 -5.13
CA ASN A 8 9.55 -16.87 -3.95
C ASN A 8 8.02 -16.86 -3.82
N ILE A 9 7.35 -17.50 -4.76
CA ILE A 9 5.90 -17.70 -4.72
C ILE A 9 5.67 -19.03 -4.02
N SER A 10 5.30 -18.99 -2.74
CA SER A 10 5.07 -20.19 -1.92
C SER A 10 3.68 -20.83 -2.12
N VAL A 11 2.87 -20.25 -3.00
CA VAL A 11 1.46 -20.60 -3.25
C VAL A 11 1.24 -20.76 -4.76
N LYS A 12 0.28 -21.59 -5.17
CA LYS A 12 0.09 -21.82 -6.59
C LYS A 12 -0.65 -20.65 -7.23
N GLU A 13 -0.28 -20.30 -8.46
CA GLU A 13 -0.90 -19.18 -9.19
C GLU A 13 -2.42 -19.35 -9.36
N GLU A 14 -2.87 -20.59 -9.55
CA GLU A 14 -4.30 -20.94 -9.62
C GLU A 14 -5.09 -20.48 -8.37
N ASP A 15 -4.46 -20.42 -7.21
CA ASP A 15 -5.10 -20.05 -5.94
C ASP A 15 -5.36 -18.54 -5.80
N TYR A 16 -4.55 -17.69 -6.45
CA TYR A 16 -4.60 -16.23 -6.27
C TYR A 16 -4.91 -15.45 -7.56
N SER A 17 -4.83 -16.07 -8.73
CA SER A 17 -4.93 -15.40 -10.04
C SER A 17 -6.22 -14.59 -10.22
N GLU A 18 -7.35 -15.11 -9.72
CA GLU A 18 -8.63 -14.39 -9.79
C GLU A 18 -8.63 -13.13 -8.92
N SER A 19 -8.16 -13.23 -7.67
CA SER A 19 -8.01 -12.10 -6.76
C SER A 19 -7.08 -11.04 -7.34
N LEU A 20 -5.96 -11.49 -7.90
CA LEU A 20 -5.00 -10.62 -8.55
C LEU A 20 -5.63 -9.89 -9.76
N LYS A 21 -6.34 -10.60 -10.63
CA LYS A 21 -7.02 -10.00 -11.78
C LYS A 21 -8.03 -8.93 -11.36
N LYS A 22 -8.80 -9.18 -10.29
CA LYS A 22 -9.80 -8.23 -9.77
C LYS A 22 -9.13 -6.95 -9.23
N VAL A 23 -8.07 -7.07 -8.45
CA VAL A 23 -7.41 -5.88 -7.88
C VAL A 23 -6.71 -5.04 -8.94
N LEU A 24 -6.18 -5.66 -10.00
CA LEU A 24 -5.51 -4.95 -11.09
C LEU A 24 -6.48 -4.15 -11.97
N GLN A 25 -7.79 -4.31 -11.80
CA GLN A 25 -8.79 -3.40 -12.38
C GLN A 25 -8.90 -2.08 -11.59
N LEU A 26 -8.48 -2.09 -10.31
CA LEU A 26 -8.59 -0.97 -9.38
C LEU A 26 -7.25 -0.24 -9.23
N LEU A 27 -6.16 -1.00 -9.12
CA LEU A 27 -4.80 -0.53 -8.90
C LEU A 27 -3.95 -0.61 -10.18
N THR A 28 -3.10 0.38 -10.36
CA THR A 28 -2.04 0.37 -11.38
C THR A 28 -0.72 0.04 -10.71
N ILE A 29 -0.09 -1.07 -11.12
CA ILE A 29 1.27 -1.40 -10.69
C ILE A 29 2.23 -0.37 -11.29
N PRO A 30 3.13 0.26 -10.51
CA PRO A 30 4.09 1.21 -11.05
C PRO A 30 5.00 0.59 -12.12
N ASP A 31 5.37 1.38 -13.12
CA ASP A 31 6.24 0.90 -14.20
C ASP A 31 7.58 0.37 -13.68
N GLY A 32 8.05 -0.72 -14.29
CA GLY A 32 9.30 -1.37 -13.91
C GLY A 32 9.20 -2.28 -12.68
N TYR A 33 8.05 -2.38 -12.02
CA TYR A 33 7.82 -3.32 -10.92
C TYR A 33 7.29 -4.67 -11.43
N VAL A 34 7.81 -5.76 -10.88
CA VAL A 34 7.41 -7.13 -11.21
C VAL A 34 7.06 -7.91 -9.95
N LEU A 35 6.09 -8.82 -10.06
CA LEU A 35 5.66 -9.65 -8.94
C LEU A 35 6.83 -10.52 -8.46
N LYS A 36 7.16 -10.45 -7.17
CA LYS A 36 8.24 -11.22 -6.54
C LYS A 36 7.73 -12.27 -5.57
N THR A 37 6.71 -11.92 -4.79
CA THR A 37 6.23 -12.74 -3.70
C THR A 37 4.72 -12.69 -3.65
N VAL A 38 4.11 -13.85 -3.44
CA VAL A 38 2.72 -13.98 -3.00
C VAL A 38 2.72 -14.88 -1.77
N GLN A 39 2.02 -14.47 -0.72
CA GLN A 39 1.83 -15.28 0.47
C GLN A 39 0.37 -15.31 0.91
N SER A 40 -0.01 -16.45 1.49
CA SER A 40 -1.21 -16.54 2.32
C SER A 40 -0.88 -16.05 3.72
N GLN A 41 -1.60 -15.05 4.20
CA GLN A 41 -1.44 -14.50 5.55
C GLN A 41 -2.81 -14.38 6.23
N LYS A 42 -2.83 -13.87 7.46
CA LYS A 42 -4.06 -13.49 8.16
C LYS A 42 -4.07 -12.00 8.49
N GLN A 43 -5.22 -11.36 8.32
CA GLN A 43 -5.45 -10.00 8.82
C GLN A 43 -6.74 -9.97 9.64
N ASN A 44 -6.66 -9.58 10.91
CA ASN A 44 -7.79 -9.66 11.84
C ASN A 44 -8.44 -11.07 11.85
N ALA A 45 -7.61 -12.12 11.87
CA ALA A 45 -8.00 -13.54 11.78
C ALA A 45 -8.61 -14.02 10.44
N GLU A 46 -8.86 -13.14 9.49
CA GLU A 46 -9.33 -13.47 8.14
C GLU A 46 -8.18 -13.86 7.21
N ASP A 47 -8.39 -14.83 6.32
CA ASP A 47 -7.38 -15.20 5.33
C ASP A 47 -7.24 -14.11 4.25
N VAL A 48 -5.98 -13.74 3.99
CA VAL A 48 -5.62 -12.72 3.02
C VAL A 48 -4.53 -13.21 2.07
N TRP A 49 -4.53 -12.65 0.87
CA TRP A 49 -3.40 -12.68 -0.04
C TRP A 49 -2.56 -11.43 0.16
N TRP A 50 -1.26 -11.60 0.38
CA TRP A 50 -0.28 -10.52 0.35
C TRP A 50 0.59 -10.65 -0.90
N PHE A 51 0.72 -9.55 -1.63
CA PHE A 51 1.51 -9.47 -2.85
C PHE A 51 2.62 -8.45 -2.67
N ARG A 52 3.83 -8.79 -3.13
CA ARG A 52 5.00 -7.92 -3.16
C ARG A 52 5.54 -7.86 -4.57
N TYR A 53 5.70 -6.62 -5.05
CA TYR A 53 6.36 -6.28 -6.29
C TYR A 53 7.63 -5.51 -5.97
N GLU A 54 8.69 -5.77 -6.73
CA GLU A 54 9.96 -5.06 -6.65
C GLU A 54 10.41 -4.65 -8.05
N LYS A 55 11.34 -3.70 -8.12
CA LYS A 55 11.91 -3.26 -9.40
C LYS A 55 12.57 -4.43 -10.13
N ALA A 56 12.23 -4.60 -11.40
CA ALA A 56 12.84 -5.59 -12.28
C ALA A 56 14.35 -5.40 -12.44
N SER A 57 14.85 -4.16 -12.26
CA SER A 57 16.28 -3.84 -12.26
C SER A 57 17.03 -4.41 -11.03
N GLY A 58 16.32 -4.76 -9.96
CA GLY A 58 16.93 -5.09 -8.66
C GLY A 58 17.47 -3.86 -7.90
N GLU A 59 17.25 -2.65 -8.41
CA GLU A 59 17.66 -1.43 -7.72
C GLU A 59 16.86 -1.26 -6.43
N ASN A 60 17.57 -0.96 -5.33
CA ASN A 60 17.02 -0.70 -3.99
C ASN A 60 15.99 -1.72 -3.49
N HIS A 61 15.98 -2.95 -4.00
CA HIS A 61 15.01 -3.96 -3.57
C HIS A 61 15.36 -4.59 -2.21
N GLY A 62 14.45 -5.40 -1.67
CA GLY A 62 14.61 -6.08 -0.38
C GLY A 62 14.03 -5.31 0.81
N PRO A 63 14.24 -5.81 2.04
CA PRO A 63 13.67 -5.23 3.26
C PRO A 63 14.08 -3.77 3.47
N GLY A 64 13.09 -2.91 3.69
CA GLY A 64 13.26 -1.47 3.87
C GLY A 64 13.58 -0.70 2.58
N GLY A 65 13.64 -1.38 1.44
CA GLY A 65 13.94 -0.80 0.13
C GLY A 65 12.70 -0.27 -0.61
N GLU A 66 12.81 -0.18 -1.94
CA GLU A 66 11.73 0.19 -2.85
C GLU A 66 10.84 -1.00 -3.20
N TYR A 67 9.52 -0.83 -3.10
CA TYR A 67 8.54 -1.87 -3.35
C TYR A 67 7.14 -1.32 -3.61
N PHE A 68 6.30 -2.16 -4.20
CA PHE A 68 4.85 -1.99 -4.21
C PHE A 68 4.22 -3.24 -3.60
N SER A 69 3.38 -3.08 -2.59
CA SER A 69 2.70 -4.21 -1.93
C SER A 69 1.21 -3.95 -1.79
N PHE A 70 0.43 -5.02 -1.77
CA PHE A 70 -1.01 -4.94 -1.47
C PHE A 70 -1.53 -6.19 -0.79
N VAL A 71 -2.64 -6.04 -0.07
CA VAL A 71 -3.33 -7.10 0.68
C VAL A 71 -4.77 -7.20 0.21
N ILE A 72 -5.23 -8.42 -0.06
CA ILE A 72 -6.60 -8.72 -0.50
C ILE A 72 -7.23 -9.74 0.45
N LYS A 73 -8.47 -9.51 0.88
CA LYS A 73 -9.27 -10.51 1.59
C LYS A 73 -9.69 -11.63 0.64
N LYS A 74 -9.35 -12.89 0.96
CA LYS A 74 -9.62 -14.02 0.06
C LYS A 74 -11.10 -14.27 -0.17
N SER A 75 -11.91 -14.12 0.87
CA SER A 75 -13.35 -14.42 0.84
C SER A 75 -14.15 -13.49 -0.08
N SER A 76 -13.72 -12.23 -0.26
CA SER A 76 -14.48 -11.22 -0.99
C SER A 76 -13.70 -10.56 -2.14
N ASN A 77 -12.41 -10.83 -2.27
CA ASN A 77 -11.49 -10.08 -3.15
C ASN A 77 -11.41 -8.57 -2.83
N LYS A 78 -11.79 -8.17 -1.61
CA LYS A 78 -11.70 -6.78 -1.16
C LYS A 78 -10.24 -6.40 -0.92
N LEU A 79 -9.79 -5.31 -1.54
CA LEU A 79 -8.50 -4.70 -1.26
C LEU A 79 -8.50 -4.10 0.15
N LEU A 80 -7.67 -4.63 1.05
CA LEU A 80 -7.52 -4.11 2.41
C LEU A 80 -6.49 -3.00 2.50
N GLY A 81 -5.55 -2.96 1.56
CA GLY A 81 -4.62 -1.86 1.45
C GLY A 81 -3.54 -2.10 0.41
N PHE A 82 -2.83 -1.03 0.07
CA PHE A 82 -1.61 -1.08 -0.72
C PHE A 82 -0.63 -0.01 -0.21
N THR A 83 0.65 -0.21 -0.49
CA THR A 83 1.65 0.85 -0.34
C THR A 83 2.65 0.81 -1.47
N TRP A 84 3.09 2.00 -1.89
CA TRP A 84 4.13 2.21 -2.87
C TRP A 84 5.26 3.01 -2.23
N MET A 85 6.40 2.36 -2.05
CA MET A 85 7.62 2.98 -1.55
C MET A 85 8.65 3.06 -2.68
N ASP A 86 8.94 4.27 -3.13
CA ASP A 86 9.87 4.51 -4.23
C ASP A 86 10.54 5.87 -4.05
N LYS A 87 11.83 5.96 -4.36
CA LYS A 87 12.63 7.18 -4.23
C LYS A 87 12.06 8.32 -5.06
N THR A 88 11.37 8.03 -6.16
CA THR A 88 10.71 9.04 -7.00
C THR A 88 9.59 9.76 -6.26
N LEU A 89 9.11 9.24 -5.13
CA LEU A 89 8.12 9.88 -4.27
C LEU A 89 8.72 10.85 -3.25
N ALA A 90 10.04 10.83 -3.04
CA ALA A 90 10.70 11.63 -2.01
C ALA A 90 10.73 13.13 -2.32
N GLU A 91 10.66 13.50 -3.60
CA GLU A 91 10.80 14.88 -4.05
C GLU A 91 9.49 15.42 -4.64
N GLY A 92 9.15 16.67 -4.31
CA GLY A 92 8.03 17.41 -4.88
C GLY A 92 7.14 18.06 -3.83
N GLU A 93 6.27 18.95 -4.27
CA GLU A 93 5.31 19.61 -3.38
C GLU A 93 4.19 18.65 -2.97
N LEU A 94 3.88 18.65 -1.67
CA LEU A 94 2.74 17.92 -1.14
C LEU A 94 1.44 18.68 -1.44
N PRO A 95 0.33 17.97 -1.67
CA PRO A 95 -0.97 18.60 -1.83
C PRO A 95 -1.38 19.35 -0.55
N THR A 96 -2.26 20.36 -0.69
CA THR A 96 -2.94 20.93 0.47
C THR A 96 -3.85 19.89 1.14
N LYS A 97 -4.35 20.18 2.34
CA LYS A 97 -5.29 19.28 3.05
C LYS A 97 -6.57 19.05 2.22
N GLU A 98 -7.05 20.08 1.54
CA GLU A 98 -8.24 20.05 0.69
C GLU A 98 -7.99 19.21 -0.57
N ALA A 99 -6.85 19.39 -1.23
CA ALA A 99 -6.47 18.60 -2.41
C ALA A 99 -6.22 17.13 -2.06
N ALA A 100 -5.60 16.86 -0.91
CA ALA A 100 -5.42 15.50 -0.39
C ALA A 100 -6.78 14.84 -0.11
N LYS A 101 -7.72 15.54 0.53
CA LYS A 101 -9.08 15.05 0.76
C LYS A 101 -9.80 14.74 -0.55
N ALA A 102 -9.69 15.60 -1.56
CA ALA A 102 -10.31 15.38 -2.87
C ALA A 102 -9.75 14.13 -3.56
N SER A 103 -8.42 13.96 -3.55
CA SER A 103 -7.75 12.78 -4.11
C SER A 103 -8.14 11.50 -3.36
N ALA A 104 -8.22 11.56 -2.03
CA ALA A 104 -8.68 10.45 -1.21
C ALA A 104 -10.13 10.06 -1.50
N LYS A 105 -11.02 11.04 -1.69
CA LYS A 105 -12.41 10.81 -2.09
C LYS A 105 -12.50 10.10 -3.44
N GLU A 106 -11.82 10.62 -4.44
CA GLU A 106 -11.82 10.03 -5.80
C GLU A 106 -11.34 8.57 -5.76
N PHE A 107 -10.23 8.32 -5.07
CA PHE A 107 -9.71 6.97 -4.90
C PHE A 107 -10.70 6.04 -4.18
N LEU A 108 -11.27 6.48 -3.06
CA LEU A 108 -12.18 5.65 -2.26
C LEU A 108 -13.51 5.38 -2.98
N ASP A 109 -14.04 6.35 -3.72
CA ASP A 109 -15.26 6.17 -4.52
C ASP A 109 -15.05 5.19 -5.69
N LYS A 110 -13.85 5.18 -6.30
CA LYS A 110 -13.48 4.18 -7.31
C LYS A 110 -13.34 2.80 -6.68
N LEU A 111 -12.76 2.73 -5.49
CA LEU A 111 -12.48 1.47 -4.79
C LEU A 111 -13.75 0.79 -4.30
N GLU A 112 -14.60 1.53 -3.60
CA GLU A 112 -15.84 1.04 -3.01
C GLU A 112 -16.85 2.19 -3.00
N PRO A 113 -17.75 2.26 -3.99
CA PRO A 113 -18.73 3.34 -4.11
C PRO A 113 -19.53 3.54 -2.81
N GLY A 114 -19.52 4.77 -2.29
CA GLY A 114 -20.20 5.13 -1.05
C GLY A 114 -19.38 4.94 0.23
N LEU A 115 -18.20 4.32 0.17
CA LEU A 115 -17.31 4.18 1.34
C LEU A 115 -16.93 5.55 1.91
N PHE A 116 -16.55 6.51 1.07
CA PHE A 116 -16.16 7.84 1.52
C PHE A 116 -17.25 8.55 2.33
N ALA A 117 -18.52 8.37 1.96
CA ALA A 117 -19.65 9.00 2.64
C ALA A 117 -19.90 8.42 4.06
N LYS A 118 -19.40 7.22 4.33
CA LYS A 118 -19.51 6.55 5.63
C LYS A 118 -18.33 6.83 6.57
N LEU A 119 -17.27 7.45 6.06
CA LEU A 119 -16.04 7.70 6.80
C LEU A 119 -16.11 9.01 7.58
N ASP A 120 -15.87 8.92 8.89
CA ASP A 120 -15.65 10.07 9.74
C ASP A 120 -14.19 10.51 9.61
N ASN A 121 -13.96 11.67 9.02
CA ASN A 121 -12.62 12.26 8.96
C ASN A 121 -12.16 12.65 10.35
N LEU A 122 -11.01 12.11 10.78
CA LEU A 122 -10.40 12.47 12.06
C LEU A 122 -9.42 13.63 11.89
N TRP A 123 -8.51 13.54 10.92
CA TRP A 123 -7.52 14.57 10.64
C TRP A 123 -6.86 14.36 9.27
N ILE A 124 -6.25 15.45 8.79
CA ILE A 124 -5.41 15.48 7.60
C ILE A 124 -4.09 16.14 7.97
N ASP A 125 -2.98 15.41 7.86
CA ASP A 125 -1.67 15.93 8.22
C ASP A 125 -0.53 15.25 7.44
N LYS A 126 0.66 15.86 7.47
CA LYS A 126 1.86 15.28 6.86
C LYS A 126 2.20 13.96 7.56
N HIS A 127 2.52 12.95 6.78
CA HIS A 127 3.00 11.64 7.23
C HIS A 127 4.27 11.29 6.44
N ASP A 128 5.28 10.84 7.18
CA ASP A 128 6.58 10.46 6.63
C ASP A 128 6.77 8.96 6.81
N GLU A 129 7.26 8.32 5.75
CA GLU A 129 7.80 6.96 5.71
C GLU A 129 9.26 7.04 5.27
N SER A 130 10.03 5.97 5.48
CA SER A 130 11.44 5.96 5.13
C SER A 130 11.85 4.68 4.43
N ILE A 131 12.70 4.82 3.41
CA ILE A 131 13.29 3.70 2.67
C ILE A 131 14.81 3.82 2.56
N LEU A 132 15.47 2.68 2.41
CA LEU A 132 16.90 2.58 2.16
C LEU A 132 17.17 2.61 0.66
N VAL A 133 17.82 3.66 0.19
CA VAL A 133 18.21 3.84 -1.21
C VAL A 133 19.74 3.74 -1.31
N LYS A 134 20.24 3.00 -2.31
CA LYS A 134 21.67 2.92 -2.58
C LYS A 134 22.15 4.24 -3.19
N ASN A 135 23.20 4.80 -2.59
CA ASN A 135 23.96 5.93 -3.10
C ASN A 135 25.44 5.51 -3.20
N GLY A 136 25.85 5.09 -4.41
CA GLY A 136 27.17 4.50 -4.62
C GLY A 136 27.35 3.20 -3.82
N ALA A 137 28.34 3.17 -2.94
CA ALA A 137 28.63 2.03 -2.06
C ALA A 137 27.80 2.03 -0.75
N ASN A 138 27.10 3.13 -0.45
CA ASN A 138 26.37 3.30 0.81
C ASN A 138 24.85 3.10 0.61
N GLN A 139 24.15 2.80 1.70
CA GLN A 139 22.69 2.93 1.78
C GLN A 139 22.35 4.17 2.60
N GLU A 140 21.43 4.98 2.09
CA GLU A 140 20.97 6.21 2.72
C GLU A 140 19.48 6.12 3.02
N ASN A 141 19.08 6.68 4.16
CA ASN A 141 17.69 6.77 4.53
C ASN A 141 17.02 7.92 3.77
N THR A 142 16.08 7.58 2.89
CA THR A 142 15.31 8.51 2.07
C THR A 142 13.89 8.62 2.62
N ILE A 143 13.43 9.85 2.87
CA ILE A 143 12.09 10.12 3.38
C ILE A 143 11.09 10.22 2.24
N ILE A 144 9.98 9.50 2.36
CA ILE A 144 8.81 9.60 1.50
C ILE A 144 7.71 10.29 2.29
N SER A 145 7.27 11.45 1.81
CA SER A 145 6.22 12.21 2.48
C SER A 145 4.90 12.16 1.72
N GLY A 146 3.80 12.24 2.46
CA GLY A 146 2.46 12.42 1.92
C GLY A 146 1.52 13.08 2.91
N MET A 147 0.36 13.52 2.43
CA MET A 147 -0.73 13.99 3.27
C MET A 147 -1.65 12.82 3.60
N LYS A 148 -1.69 12.46 4.88
CA LYS A 148 -2.51 11.36 5.39
C LYS A 148 -3.89 11.86 5.78
N TYR A 149 -4.89 11.37 5.06
CA TYR A 149 -6.31 11.49 5.36
C TYR A 149 -6.71 10.29 6.24
N LYS A 150 -6.83 10.49 7.55
CA LYS A 150 -7.17 9.41 8.50
C LYS A 150 -8.64 9.47 8.89
N CYS A 151 -9.29 8.32 8.83
CA CYS A 151 -10.73 8.20 9.06
C CYS A 151 -11.08 7.07 10.01
N TYR A 152 -12.31 7.13 10.51
CA TYR A 152 -12.95 6.08 11.26
C TYR A 152 -14.24 5.64 10.54
N LEU A 153 -14.52 4.34 10.57
CA LEU A 153 -15.74 3.73 10.05
C LEU A 153 -16.49 3.12 11.22
N LYS A 154 -17.60 3.75 11.62
CA LYS A 154 -18.39 3.36 12.79
C LYS A 154 -19.07 1.99 12.63
N GLU A 155 -19.55 1.67 11.42
CA GLU A 155 -20.25 0.42 11.12
C GLU A 155 -19.42 -0.82 11.48
N SER A 156 -18.11 -0.75 11.26
CA SER A 156 -17.17 -1.85 11.47
C SER A 156 -16.23 -1.62 12.63
N ASP A 157 -16.38 -0.53 13.39
CA ASP A 157 -15.44 -0.09 14.44
C ASP A 157 -13.98 -0.25 13.99
N SER A 158 -13.61 0.47 12.93
CA SER A 158 -12.30 0.33 12.32
C SER A 158 -11.81 1.63 11.71
N TYR A 159 -10.50 1.76 11.58
CA TYR A 159 -9.86 2.89 10.94
C TYR A 159 -9.54 2.57 9.48
N ALA A 160 -9.50 3.64 8.68
CA ALA A 160 -8.95 3.64 7.34
C ALA A 160 -8.08 4.88 7.16
N TRP A 161 -7.14 4.83 6.22
CA TRP A 161 -6.43 6.03 5.80
C TRP A 161 -5.99 5.94 4.35
N VAL A 162 -5.85 7.11 3.75
CA VAL A 162 -5.23 7.32 2.45
C VAL A 162 -4.07 8.29 2.64
N ILE A 163 -2.89 7.96 2.12
CA ILE A 163 -1.73 8.86 2.07
C ILE A 163 -1.56 9.31 0.63
N VAL A 164 -1.65 10.62 0.43
CA VAL A 164 -1.58 11.27 -0.87
C VAL A 164 -0.23 11.98 -1.00
N GLY A 165 0.62 11.48 -1.89
CA GLY A 165 1.90 12.10 -2.21
C GLY A 165 1.75 13.24 -3.22
N LYS A 166 2.87 13.63 -3.82
CA LYS A 166 2.93 14.66 -4.86
C LYS A 166 1.96 14.39 -6.02
N ASN A 167 1.53 15.46 -6.69
CA ASN A 167 0.61 15.42 -7.83
C ASN A 167 -0.74 14.72 -7.53
N GLY A 168 -1.15 14.64 -6.26
CA GLY A 168 -2.40 13.98 -5.86
C GLY A 168 -2.35 12.45 -5.94
N LYS A 169 -1.17 11.85 -6.13
CA LYS A 169 -1.04 10.39 -6.27
C LYS A 169 -1.21 9.71 -4.91
N VAL A 170 -2.14 8.75 -4.82
CA VAL A 170 -2.24 7.90 -3.63
C VAL A 170 -1.05 6.95 -3.59
N ILE A 171 -0.28 7.02 -2.51
CA ILE A 171 0.91 6.19 -2.29
C ILE A 171 0.67 5.09 -1.26
N THR A 172 -0.27 5.29 -0.34
CA THR A 172 -0.67 4.26 0.63
C THR A 172 -2.17 4.33 0.87
N PHE A 173 -2.82 3.18 0.97
CA PHE A 173 -4.17 3.05 1.47
C PHE A 173 -4.24 1.85 2.40
N GLU A 174 -4.94 1.99 3.52
CA GLU A 174 -5.29 0.86 4.38
C GLU A 174 -6.70 1.02 4.96
N GLN A 175 -7.40 -0.09 5.16
CA GLN A 175 -8.72 -0.15 5.80
C GLN A 175 -8.89 -1.37 6.71
N GLU A 176 -10.01 -1.41 7.44
CA GLU A 176 -10.33 -2.44 8.43
C GLU A 176 -9.30 -2.55 9.56
N ILE A 177 -8.74 -1.42 9.97
CA ILE A 177 -7.70 -1.38 10.99
C ILE A 177 -8.34 -1.31 12.38
N LYS A 178 -7.97 -2.25 13.24
CA LYS A 178 -8.43 -2.36 14.62
C LYS A 178 -7.45 -1.69 15.57
N TRP A 179 -8.00 -0.99 16.56
CA TRP A 179 -7.25 -0.21 17.53
C TRP A 179 -7.71 -0.53 18.95
N VAL A 180 -6.83 -1.14 19.75
CA VAL A 180 -7.08 -1.46 21.17
C VAL A 180 -5.84 -1.01 21.94
N ASN A 181 -5.87 0.23 22.44
CA ASN A 181 -4.70 0.91 23.04
C ASN A 181 -3.46 0.98 22.11
N GLY A 182 -3.69 0.86 20.81
CA GLY A 182 -2.66 0.74 19.78
C GLY A 182 -3.21 -0.06 18.59
N ARG A 183 -2.53 -0.03 17.44
CA ARG A 183 -2.89 -0.88 16.29
C ARG A 183 -2.69 -2.35 16.69
N VAL A 184 -3.72 -3.16 16.53
CA VAL A 184 -3.64 -4.63 16.70
C VAL A 184 -3.68 -5.37 15.36
N THR A 185 -4.16 -4.71 14.29
CA THR A 185 -4.11 -5.24 12.92
C THR A 185 -2.67 -5.36 12.44
N GLU A 186 -2.37 -6.48 11.78
CA GLU A 186 -1.08 -6.82 11.20
C GLU A 186 -0.62 -5.77 10.17
N LYS A 187 0.69 -5.55 10.06
CA LYS A 187 1.31 -4.50 9.20
C LYS A 187 1.93 -5.07 7.92
N TRP A 188 1.23 -5.96 7.21
CA TRP A 188 1.78 -6.67 6.04
C TRP A 188 2.32 -5.77 4.91
N LEU A 189 1.85 -4.53 4.81
CA LEU A 189 2.27 -3.62 3.76
C LEU A 189 3.66 -3.02 4.00
N HIS A 190 4.13 -2.99 5.24
CA HIS A 190 5.34 -2.28 5.62
C HIS A 190 6.38 -3.26 6.17
N ASP A 191 7.66 -2.95 5.99
CA ASP A 191 8.77 -3.82 6.41
C ASP A 191 9.15 -3.62 7.90
N SER A 192 8.31 -2.95 8.69
CA SER A 192 8.57 -2.52 10.08
C SER A 192 7.69 -3.22 11.12
#